data_AF-A0A2V4P110-F1
#
_entry.id   AF-A0A2V4P110-F1
#
_cell.length_a   1.000
_cell.length_b   1.000
_cell.length_c   1.000
_cell.angle_alpha   90.00
_cell.angle_beta   90.00
_cell.angle_gamma   90.00
#
_symmetry.space_group_name_H-M   'P 1'
#
loop_
_entity.id
_entity.type
_entity.pdbx_description
1 polymer ?
#
loop_
_entity_poly.entity_id
_entity_poly.type
_entity_poly.pdbx_seq_one_letter_code
_entity_poly.pdbx_strand_id
1 'polypeptide(L)'
;MDQDAVMRAKVLLLGANRRVVRGPRGLSAYRVLTGVNPEVYGSKLVKVLVEAGRSPRVAELPQARVALLEEAVAVARGLSPANPYRARMLALAVAALDEEQGASETS
;
A
#
# COMPACT_ATOMS: atom_id res chain seq x y z
N MET A 1 -14.55 14.48 -14.04
CA MET A 1 -13.24 14.13 -14.62
C MET A 1 -12.59 13.11 -13.70
N ASP A 2 -12.65 11.81 -14.03
CA ASP A 2 -11.81 10.75 -13.40
C ASP A 2 -12.05 9.34 -13.99
N GLN A 3 -13.06 9.17 -14.85
CA GLN A 3 -13.31 7.89 -15.51
C GLN A 3 -12.13 7.42 -16.39
N ASP A 4 -11.44 8.33 -17.08
CA ASP A 4 -10.28 7.97 -17.91
C ASP A 4 -9.04 7.58 -17.11
N ALA A 5 -8.87 8.13 -15.90
CA ALA A 5 -7.78 7.73 -15.01
C ALA A 5 -8.05 6.33 -14.42
N VAL A 6 -9.31 6.07 -14.05
CA VAL A 6 -9.77 4.76 -13.59
C VAL A 6 -9.66 3.72 -14.70
N MET A 7 -10.05 4.06 -15.92
CA MET A 7 -9.99 3.15 -17.06
C MET A 7 -8.54 2.83 -17.44
N ARG A 8 -7.64 3.82 -17.39
CA ARG A 8 -6.19 3.60 -17.55
C ARG A 8 -5.58 2.75 -16.43
N ALA A 9 -5.96 2.99 -15.18
CA ALA A 9 -5.52 2.16 -14.05
C ALA A 9 -6.01 0.71 -14.18
N LYS A 10 -7.27 0.50 -14.62
CA LYS A 10 -7.83 -0.82 -14.90
C LYS A 10 -7.15 -1.52 -16.09
N VAL A 11 -6.87 -0.79 -17.18
CA VAL A 11 -6.13 -1.31 -18.35
C VAL A 11 -4.70 -1.67 -17.97
N LEU A 12 -4.03 -0.89 -17.12
CA LEU A 12 -2.72 -1.23 -16.56
C LEU A 12 -2.76 -2.49 -15.68
N LEU A 13 -3.81 -2.67 -14.87
CA LEU A 13 -4.00 -3.87 -14.05
C LEU A 13 -4.35 -5.13 -14.87
N LEU A 14 -5.05 -4.97 -15.99
CA LEU A 14 -5.39 -6.06 -16.91
C LEU A 14 -4.21 -6.46 -17.81
N GLY A 15 -3.38 -5.50 -18.23
CA GLY A 15 -2.18 -5.75 -19.04
C GLY A 15 -0.96 -6.21 -18.22
N ALA A 16 -0.87 -5.80 -16.95
CA ALA A 16 0.17 -6.24 -16.04
C ALA A 16 -0.19 -7.62 -15.47
N ASN A 17 0.20 -8.66 -16.21
CA ASN A 17 0.31 -10.05 -15.75
C ASN A 17 0.60 -10.08 -14.23
N ARG A 18 -0.23 -10.78 -13.44
CA ARG A 18 -0.36 -10.75 -11.96
C ARG A 18 0.94 -10.65 -11.13
N ARG A 19 2.10 -10.97 -11.71
CA ARG A 19 3.44 -10.86 -11.11
C ARG A 19 4.02 -9.44 -11.10
N VAL A 20 3.55 -8.51 -11.94
CA VAL A 20 4.09 -7.14 -12.06
C VAL A 20 3.39 -6.13 -11.13
N VAL A 21 2.28 -6.52 -10.50
CA VAL A 21 1.54 -5.65 -9.56
C VAL A 21 2.31 -5.38 -8.24
N ARG A 22 3.48 -6.01 -8.05
CA ARG A 22 4.41 -5.79 -6.94
C ARG A 22 5.51 -4.74 -7.24
N GLY A 23 5.39 -3.98 -8.32
CA GLY A 23 6.31 -2.90 -8.68
C GLY A 23 5.73 -1.49 -8.47
N PRO A 24 6.54 -0.43 -8.67
CA PRO A 24 6.12 0.97 -8.50
C PRO A 24 4.85 1.32 -9.29
N ARG A 25 4.68 0.71 -10.47
CA ARG A 25 3.51 0.91 -11.34
C ARG A 25 2.21 0.32 -10.76
N GLY A 26 2.30 -0.78 -10.02
CA GLY A 26 1.14 -1.39 -9.33
C GLY A 26 0.68 -0.53 -8.15
N LEU A 27 1.62 0.01 -7.39
CA LEU A 27 1.35 0.95 -6.29
C LEU A 27 0.67 2.23 -6.79
N SER A 28 1.17 2.84 -7.87
CA SER A 28 0.53 4.01 -8.46
C SER A 28 -0.89 3.73 -8.95
N ALA A 29 -1.16 2.54 -9.49
CA ALA A 29 -2.51 2.15 -9.91
C ALA A 29 -3.45 2.01 -8.71
N TYR A 30 -2.99 1.39 -7.62
CA TYR A 30 -3.78 1.31 -6.38
C TYR A 30 -3.99 2.67 -5.73
N ARG A 31 -3.02 3.59 -5.74
CA ARG A 31 -3.21 4.97 -5.26
C ARG A 31 -4.34 5.69 -6.01
N VAL A 32 -4.36 5.62 -7.34
CA VAL A 32 -5.43 6.20 -8.16
C VAL A 32 -6.78 5.56 -7.84
N LEU A 33 -6.85 4.23 -7.74
CA LEU A 33 -8.09 3.54 -7.39
C LEU A 33 -8.60 3.87 -5.99
N THR A 34 -7.70 4.12 -5.05
CA THR A 34 -8.04 4.52 -3.67
C THR A 34 -8.59 5.94 -3.63
N GLY A 35 -8.16 6.83 -4.52
CA GLY A 35 -8.77 8.16 -4.67
C GLY A 35 -10.22 8.11 -5.15
N VAL A 36 -10.57 7.11 -5.96
CA VAL A 36 -11.94 6.96 -6.50
C VAL A 36 -12.85 6.18 -5.57
N ASN A 37 -12.36 5.11 -4.96
CA ASN A 37 -13.11 4.35 -3.97
C ASN A 37 -12.18 3.84 -2.86
N PRO A 38 -11.95 4.67 -1.83
CA PRO A 38 -11.06 4.32 -0.73
C PRO A 38 -11.59 3.14 0.09
N GLU A 39 -12.90 2.92 0.14
CA GLU A 39 -13.49 1.83 0.91
C GLU A 39 -13.19 0.45 0.32
N VAL A 40 -13.21 0.34 -1.01
CA VAL A 40 -12.97 -0.92 -1.74
C VAL A 40 -11.49 -1.19 -1.94
N TYR A 41 -10.69 -0.16 -2.21
CA TYR A 41 -9.29 -0.32 -2.63
C TYR A 41 -8.28 0.03 -1.54
N GLY A 42 -8.65 0.82 -0.53
CA GLY A 42 -7.69 1.25 0.50
C GLY A 42 -7.17 0.11 1.36
N SER A 43 -8.02 -0.87 1.72
CA SER A 43 -7.57 -2.08 2.42
C SER A 43 -6.60 -2.94 1.58
N LYS A 44 -6.80 -2.99 0.26
CA LYS A 44 -5.87 -3.66 -0.66
C LYS A 44 -4.57 -2.89 -0.83
N LEU A 45 -4.63 -1.56 -0.92
CA LEU A 45 -3.44 -0.72 -1.02
C LEU A 45 -2.54 -0.86 0.22
N VAL A 46 -3.12 -0.81 1.43
CA VAL A 46 -2.39 -1.04 2.69
C VAL A 46 -1.66 -2.38 2.66
N LYS A 47 -2.37 -3.45 2.26
CA LYS A 47 -1.76 -4.79 2.18
C LYS A 47 -0.61 -4.84 1.18
N VAL A 48 -0.77 -4.24 0.00
CA VAL A 48 0.28 -4.22 -1.04
C VAL A 48 1.49 -3.40 -0.58
N LEU A 49 1.28 -2.29 0.13
CA LEU A 49 2.37 -1.49 0.70
C LEU A 49 3.16 -2.26 1.76
N VAL A 50 2.47 -2.96 2.68
CA VAL A 50 3.13 -3.81 3.69
C VAL A 50 3.88 -4.97 3.03
N GLU A 51 3.29 -5.64 2.04
CA GLU A 51 3.98 -6.69 1.28
C GLU A 51 5.19 -6.15 0.50
N ALA A 52 5.11 -4.93 -0.02
CA ALA A 52 6.22 -4.26 -0.70
C ALA A 52 7.35 -3.93 0.28
N GLY A 53 7.04 -3.41 1.47
CA GLY A 53 8.01 -3.14 2.53
C GLY A 53 8.70 -4.39 3.07
N ARG A 54 8.06 -5.57 3.01
CA ARG A 54 8.65 -6.87 3.38
C ARG A 54 9.36 -7.58 2.22
N SER A 55 9.37 -6.98 1.04
CA SER A 55 9.98 -7.60 -0.14
C SER A 55 11.51 -7.57 -0.05
N PRO A 56 12.22 -8.65 -0.40
CA PRO A 56 13.68 -8.67 -0.41
C PRO A 56 14.29 -7.64 -1.36
N ARG A 57 13.52 -7.10 -2.32
CA ARG A 57 13.95 -6.04 -3.24
C ARG A 57 14.24 -4.70 -2.57
N VAL A 58 13.64 -4.47 -1.39
CA VAL A 58 13.86 -3.25 -0.59
C VAL A 58 14.56 -3.59 0.72
N ALA A 59 14.99 -4.83 0.93
CA ALA A 59 15.67 -5.26 2.15
C ALA A 59 16.98 -4.49 2.39
N GLU A 60 17.68 -4.11 1.33
CA GLU A 60 18.91 -3.32 1.40
C GLU A 60 18.65 -1.80 1.53
N LEU A 61 17.38 -1.38 1.61
CA LEU A 61 16.97 0.04 1.67
C LEU A 61 16.00 0.28 2.84
N PRO A 62 16.49 0.33 4.09
CA PRO A 62 15.65 0.50 5.28
C PRO A 62 14.75 1.75 5.20
N GLN A 63 15.28 2.85 4.67
CA GLN A 63 14.54 4.11 4.51
C GLN A 63 13.35 3.96 3.54
N ALA A 64 13.52 3.17 2.47
CA ALA A 64 12.44 2.89 1.53
C ALA A 64 11.36 1.99 2.15
N ARG A 65 11.76 1.04 3.02
CA ARG A 65 10.82 0.18 3.77
C ARG A 65 9.97 1.00 4.72
N VAL A 66 10.59 1.85 5.53
CA VAL A 66 9.90 2.76 6.45
C VAL A 66 8.93 3.65 5.69
N ALA A 67 9.37 4.29 4.59
CA ALA A 67 8.49 5.16 3.80
C ALA A 67 7.25 4.42 3.23
N LEU A 68 7.41 3.17 2.79
CA LEU A 68 6.28 2.34 2.33
C LEU A 68 5.30 2.00 3.46
N LEU A 69 5.81 1.74 4.66
CA LEU A 69 5.01 1.39 5.83
C LEU A 69 4.30 2.61 6.42
N GLU A 70 4.97 3.77 6.48
CA GLU A 70 4.36 5.05 6.87
C GLU A 70 3.20 5.41 5.93
N GLU A 71 3.39 5.22 4.63
CA GLU A 71 2.32 5.42 3.66
C GLU A 71 1.15 4.46 3.91
N ALA A 72 1.43 3.19 4.23
CA ALA A 72 0.39 2.22 4.56
C ALA A 72 -0.43 2.67 5.78
N VAL A 73 0.24 3.20 6.81
CA VAL A 73 -0.43 3.77 8.00
C VAL A 73 -1.27 4.99 7.61
N ALA A 74 -0.75 5.90 6.78
CA ALA A 74 -1.49 7.07 6.32
C ALA A 74 -2.76 6.69 5.55
N VAL A 75 -2.67 5.73 4.63
CA VAL A 75 -3.83 5.20 3.88
C VAL A 75 -4.84 4.57 4.83
N ALA A 76 -4.38 3.74 5.78
CA ALA A 76 -5.26 3.11 6.76
C ALA A 76 -5.96 4.12 7.67
N ARG A 77 -5.27 5.20 8.07
CA ARG A 77 -5.86 6.32 8.84
C ARG A 77 -6.86 7.14 8.02
N GLY A 78 -6.63 7.27 6.72
CA GLY A 78 -7.50 7.96 5.78
C GLY A 78 -8.75 7.18 5.38
N LEU A 79 -8.83 5.87 5.69
CA LEU A 79 -10.05 5.08 5.46
C LEU A 79 -11.23 5.64 6.25
N SER A 80 -12.44 5.55 5.69
CA SER A 80 -13.66 5.93 6.41
C SER A 80 -13.75 5.23 7.77
N PRO A 81 -14.16 5.92 8.86
CA PRO A 81 -14.39 5.28 10.16
C PRO A 81 -15.52 4.23 10.10
N ALA A 82 -16.41 4.30 9.10
CA ALA A 82 -17.42 3.27 8.84
C ALA A 82 -16.84 1.99 8.22
N ASN A 83 -15.57 2.00 7.79
CA ASN A 83 -14.96 0.84 7.14
C ASN A 83 -14.54 -0.20 8.21
N PRO A 84 -15.12 -1.41 8.21
CA PRO A 84 -14.80 -2.44 9.20
C PRO A 84 -13.35 -2.94 9.09
N TYR A 85 -12.70 -2.75 7.94
CA TYR A 85 -11.31 -3.13 7.73
C TYR A 85 -10.32 -2.09 8.23
N ARG A 86 -10.76 -0.85 8.55
CA ARG A 86 -9.88 0.24 8.98
C ARG A 86 -9.01 -0.16 10.16
N ALA A 87 -9.62 -0.65 11.24
CA ALA A 87 -8.89 -1.03 12.45
C ALA A 87 -7.88 -2.16 12.18
N ARG A 88 -8.29 -3.18 11.43
CA ARG A 88 -7.42 -4.31 11.09
C ARG A 88 -6.25 -3.90 10.20
N MET A 89 -6.50 -3.06 9.20
CA MET A 89 -5.47 -2.57 8.28
C MET A 89 -4.50 -1.62 8.97
N LEU A 90 -5.01 -0.77 9.87
CA LEU A 90 -4.18 0.12 10.67
C LEU A 90 -3.26 -0.67 11.61
N ALA A 91 -3.80 -1.65 12.34
CA ALA A 91 -3.02 -2.51 13.22
C ALA A 91 -1.92 -3.27 12.45
N LEU A 92 -2.25 -3.80 11.25
CA LEU A 92 -1.28 -4.48 10.40
C LEU A 92 -0.14 -3.55 9.94
N ALA A 93 -0.48 -2.33 9.52
CA ALA A 93 0.51 -1.37 9.04
C ALA A 93 1.42 -0.86 10.17
N VAL A 94 0.84 -0.57 11.34
CA VAL A 94 1.59 -0.11 12.51
C VAL A 94 2.51 -1.21 13.03
N ALA A 95 2.03 -2.45 13.18
CA ALA A 95 2.87 -3.55 13.63
C ALA A 95 4.07 -3.79 12.70
N ALA A 96 3.86 -3.68 11.38
CA ALA A 96 4.95 -3.81 10.42
C ALA A 96 5.95 -2.64 10.47
N LEU A 97 5.48 -1.42 10.76
CA LEU A 97 6.34 -0.25 10.96
C LEU A 97 7.16 -0.36 12.24
N ASP A 98 6.54 -0.78 13.35
CA ASP A 98 7.21 -0.97 14.64
C ASP A 98 8.27 -2.08 14.56
N GLU A 99 7.98 -3.19 13.87
CA GLU A 99 8.96 -4.24 13.55
C GLU A 99 10.19 -3.68 12.83
N GLU A 100 9.98 -2.74 11.91
CA GLU A 100 11.05 -2.15 11.10
C GLU A 100 11.88 -1.12 11.87
N GLN A 101 11.23 -0.30 12.68
CA GLN A 101 11.90 0.69 13.51
C GLN A 101 12.69 0.02 14.64
N GLY A 102 12.13 -1.02 15.27
CA GLY A 102 12.85 -1.81 16.27
C GLY A 102 14.06 -2.55 15.69
N ALA A 103 13.98 -3.04 14.44
CA ALA A 103 15.12 -3.63 13.75
C ALA A 103 16.22 -2.59 13.43
N SER A 104 15.82 -1.35 13.11
CA SER A 104 16.75 -0.24 12.85
C SER A 104 17.49 0.26 14.09
N GLU A 105 16.93 0.09 15.29
CA GLU A 105 17.58 0.51 16.55
C GLU A 105 18.65 -0.49 17.04
N THR A 106 18.63 -1.73 16.54
CA THR A 106 19.54 -2.80 16.97
C THR A 106 20.76 -3.05 16.07
N SER A 107 20.92 -2.32 14.96
CA SER A 107 21.97 -2.60 13.95
C SER A 107 23.10 -1.58 13.90
#